data_AF-A0A847MD09-F1
#
_entry.id   AF-A0A847MD09-F1
#
_cell.length_a   1.000
_cell.length_b   1.000
_cell.length_c   1.000
_cell.angle_alpha   90.00
_cell.angle_beta   90.00
_cell.angle_gamma   90.00
#
_symmetry.space_group_name_H-M   'P 1'
#
loop_
_entity.id
_entity.type
_entity.pdbx_description
1 polymer ?
#
loop_
_entity_poly.entity_id
_entity_poly.type
_entity_poly.pdbx_seq_one_letter_code
_entity_poly.pdbx_strand_id
1 'polypeptide(L)' 'MNFFVKLFNRLKNYFKDAWSELKKVTWPSRKELMSSTLTVLVVVVIFAVFLGVIDLILTALIGLYIK' A
#
# COMPACT_ATOMS: atom_id res chain seq x y z
N MET A 1 -27.61 -15.40 -37.31
CA MET A 1 -27.01 -14.11 -36.92
C MET A 1 -27.35 -13.71 -35.47
N ASN A 2 -27.31 -14.64 -34.48
CA ASN A 2 -27.79 -14.35 -33.10
C ASN A 2 -26.71 -14.58 -32.02
N PHE A 3 -25.53 -15.06 -32.40
CA PHE A 3 -24.44 -15.39 -31.48
C PHE A 3 -23.70 -14.12 -31.00
N PHE A 4 -23.33 -13.24 -31.94
CA PHE A 4 -22.62 -12.00 -31.64
C PHE A 4 -23.43 -11.04 -30.76
N VAL A 5 -24.74 -10.92 -30.99
CA VAL A 5 -25.64 -10.10 -30.16
C VAL A 5 -25.75 -10.65 -28.74
N LYS A 6 -25.78 -11.98 -28.58
CA LYS A 6 -25.84 -12.64 -27.27
C LYS A 6 -24.55 -12.47 -26.49
N LEU A 7 -23.40 -12.50 -27.17
CA LEU A 7 -22.08 -12.24 -26.57
C LEU A 7 -21.95 -10.78 -26.13
N PHE A 8 -22.37 -9.83 -26.97
CA PHE A 8 -22.33 -8.40 -26.65
C PHE A 8 -23.24 -8.04 -25.45
N ASN A 9 -24.45 -8.60 -25.38
CA ASN A 9 -25.33 -8.41 -24.24
C ASN A 9 -24.78 -9.01 -22.93
N ARG A 10 -24.09 -10.17 -23.01
CA ARG A 10 -23.40 -10.75 -21.85
C ARG A 10 -22.29 -9.82 -21.34
N LEU A 11 -21.41 -9.36 -22.23
CA LEU A 11 -20.33 -8.42 -21.86
C LEU A 11 -20.89 -7.13 -21.26
N LYS A 12 -21.92 -6.53 -21.86
CA LYS A 12 -22.58 -5.34 -21.33
C LYS A 12 -23.12 -5.55 -19.91
N ASN A 13 -23.72 -6.71 -19.64
CA ASN A 13 -24.19 -7.06 -18.30
C ASN A 13 -23.02 -7.25 -17.32
N TYR A 14 -21.95 -7.95 -17.71
CA TYR A 14 -20.75 -8.11 -16.86
C TYR A 14 -20.12 -6.76 -16.47
N PHE A 15 -19.98 -5.82 -17.41
CA PHE A 15 -19.45 -4.48 -17.10
C PHE A 15 -20.41 -3.68 -16.20
N LYS A 16 -21.73 -3.84 -16.38
CA LYS A 16 -22.73 -3.21 -15.52
C LYS A 16 -22.67 -3.75 -14.08
N ASP A 17 -22.50 -5.06 -13.94
CA ASP A 17 -22.42 -5.72 -12.64
C ASP A 17 -21.10 -5.38 -11.94
N ALA A 18 -19.96 -5.41 -12.65
CA ALA A 18 -18.66 -4.96 -12.14
C ALA A 18 -18.67 -3.49 -11.70
N TRP A 19 -19.32 -2.61 -12.48
CA TRP A 19 -19.48 -1.20 -12.09
C TRP A 19 -20.35 -1.04 -10.82
N SER A 20 -21.35 -1.90 -10.64
CA SER A 20 -22.18 -1.91 -9.44
C SER A 20 -21.41 -2.38 -8.20
N GLU A 21 -20.47 -3.31 -8.34
CA GLU A 21 -19.59 -3.76 -7.25
C GLU A 21 -18.50 -2.74 -6.92
N LEU A 22 -17.92 -2.10 -7.94
CA LEU A 22 -16.97 -1.00 -7.74
C LEU A 22 -17.61 0.17 -6.99
N LYS A 23 -18.92 0.41 -7.14
CA LYS A 23 -19.64 1.39 -6.31
C LYS A 23 -19.79 0.98 -4.84
N LYS A 24 -19.66 -0.31 -4.52
CA LYS A 24 -19.65 -0.80 -3.13
C LYS A 24 -18.26 -0.72 -2.49
N VAL A 25 -17.22 -0.42 -3.27
CA VAL A 25 -15.89 -0.10 -2.73
C VAL A 25 -16.00 1.22 -1.97
N THR A 26 -16.15 1.11 -0.66
CA THR A 26 -16.08 2.24 0.25
C THR A 26 -14.65 2.74 0.26
N TRP A 27 -14.39 3.79 -0.54
CA TRP A 27 -13.12 4.47 -0.45
C TRP A 27 -12.93 4.97 0.98
N PRO A 28 -11.79 4.66 1.61
CA PRO A 28 -11.50 5.08 2.97
C PRO A 28 -11.59 6.60 3.06
N SER A 29 -12.14 7.09 4.17
CA SER A 29 -12.28 8.53 4.35
C SER A 29 -10.90 9.19 4.45
N ARG A 30 -10.77 10.46 4.03
CA ARG A 30 -9.49 11.19 4.11
C ARG A 30 -8.87 11.14 5.51
N LYS A 31 -9.68 11.02 6.56
CA LYS A 31 -9.23 10.91 7.96
C LYS A 31 -8.58 9.56 8.28
N GLU A 32 -9.10 8.47 7.75
CA GLU A 32 -8.52 7.13 7.93
C GLU A 32 -7.19 6.99 7.18
N LEU A 33 -7.14 7.57 5.98
CA LEU A 33 -5.90 7.65 5.19
C LEU A 33 -4.81 8.39 5.96
N MET A 34 -5.13 9.57 6.52
CA MET A 34 -4.19 10.34 7.32
C MET A 34 -3.74 9.60 8.59
N SER A 35 -4.66 8.92 9.28
CA SER A 35 -4.35 8.18 10.51
C SER A 35 -3.43 6.99 10.23
N SER A 36 -3.67 6.29 9.12
CA SER A 36 -2.83 5.18 8.67
C SER A 36 -1.44 5.67 8.26
N THR A 37 -1.34 6.76 7.51
CA THR A 37 -0.05 7.35 7.12
C THR A 37 0.74 7.86 8.33
N LEU A 38 0.08 8.48 9.31
CA LEU A 38 0.73 8.95 10.54
C LEU A 38 1.33 7.79 11.33
N THR A 39 0.59 6.68 11.44
CA THR A 39 1.07 5.46 12.10
C THR A 39 2.32 4.92 11.42
N VAL A 40 2.30 4.80 10.09
CA VAL A 40 3.46 4.35 9.31
C VAL A 40 4.66 5.29 9.50
N LEU A 41 4.43 6.60 9.53
CA LEU A 41 5.49 7.59 9.71
C LEU A 41 6.20 7.44 11.06
N VAL A 42 5.44 7.22 12.15
CA VAL A 42 5.99 6.95 13.48
C VAL A 42 6.85 5.69 13.46
N VAL A 43 6.37 4.61 12.85
CA VAL A 43 7.11 3.34 12.75
C VAL A 43 8.41 3.54 11.97
N VAL A 44 8.38 4.24 10.84
CA VAL A 44 9.57 4.53 10.02
C VAL A 44 10.61 5.33 10.81
N VAL A 45 10.19 6.32 11.60
CA VAL A 45 11.10 7.12 12.44
C VAL A 45 11.78 6.25 13.49
N ILE A 46 11.05 5.34 14.14
CA ILE A 46 11.61 4.41 15.12
C ILE A 46 12.68 3.51 14.46
N PHE A 47 12.37 2.94 13.29
CA PHE A 47 13.33 2.13 12.55
C PHE A 47 14.56 2.92 12.11
N ALA A 48 14.38 4.15 11.63
CA ALA A 48 15.49 5.01 11.22
C ALA A 48 16.45 5.31 12.38
N VAL A 49 15.91 5.62 13.57
CA VAL A 49 16.72 5.82 14.78
C VAL A 49 17.42 4.53 15.19
N PHE A 50 16.70 3.40 15.21
CA PHE A 50 17.27 2.11 15.58
C PHE A 50 18.43 1.69 14.68
N LEU A 51 18.25 1.78 13.36
CA LEU A 51 19.30 1.48 12.39
C LEU A 51 20.47 2.46 12.53
N GLY A 52 20.20 3.76 12.67
CA GLY A 52 21.25 4.75 12.87
C GLY A 52 22.10 4.51 14.12
N VAL A 53 21.49 4.06 15.23
CA VAL A 53 22.23 3.66 16.43
C VAL A 53 23.11 2.44 16.17
N ILE A 54 22.60 1.45 15.45
CA ILE A 54 23.39 0.26 15.08
C ILE A 54 24.57 0.65 14.18
N ASP A 55 24.35 1.51 13.19
CA ASP A 55 25.40 1.97 12.28
C ASP A 55 26.52 2.71 13.03
N LEU A 56 26.16 3.52 14.03
CA LEU A 56 27.14 4.20 14.90
C LEU A 56 27.94 3.20 15.75
N ILE A 57 27.28 2.21 16.34
CA ILE A 57 27.93 1.16 17.14
C ILE A 57 28.89 0.35 16.26
N LEU A 58 28.44 -0.08 15.08
CA LEU A 58 29.26 -0.85 14.14
C LEU A 58 30.47 -0.04 13.69
N THR A 59 30.29 1.24 13.35
CA THR A 59 31.41 2.12 12.94
C THR A 59 32.42 2.30 14.06
N ALA A 60 31.96 2.47 15.31
CA ALA A 60 32.83 2.57 16.47
C ALA A 60 33.62 1.28 16.72
N LEU A 61 32.96 0.10 16.61
CA LEU A 61 33.61 -1.21 16.78
C LEU A 61 34.65 -1.49 15.68
N ILE A 62 34.31 -1.20 14.43
CA ILE A 62 35.22 -1.37 13.29
C ILE A 62 36.43 -0.43 13.43
N GLY A 63 36.21 0.82 13.82
CA GLY A 63 37.29 1.79 14.06
C GLY A 63 38.25 1.38 15.19
N LEU A 64 37.76 0.61 16.17
CA LEU A 64 38.57 0.06 17.26
C LEU A 64 39.42 -1.13 16.80
N TYR A 65 38.94 -1.92 15.83
CA TYR A 65 39.67 -3.08 15.29
C TYR A 65 40.72 -2.71 14.23
N ILE A 66 40.51 -1.61 13.49
CA ILE A 66 41.44 -1.14 12.44
C ILE A 66 42.64 -0.37 13.03
N LYS A 67 42.59 0.03 14.30
CA LYS A 67 43.69 0.68 15.02
C LYS A 67 44.49 -0.31 15.84
#